data_AF-A0A7X6WS90-F1
#
_entry.id   AF-A0A7X6WS90-F1
#
_cell.length_a   1.000
_cell.length_b   1.000
_cell.length_c   1.000
_cell.angle_alpha   90.00
_cell.angle_beta   90.00
_cell.angle_gamma   90.00
#
_symmetry.space_group_name_H-M   'P 1'
#
loop_
_entity.id
_entity.type
_entity.pdbx_description
1 polymer ?
#
loop_
_entity_poly.entity_id
_entity_poly.type
_entity_poly.pdbx_seq_one_letter_code
_entity_poly.pdbx_strand_id
1 'polypeptide(L)'
;MKMKNLCLHRVFVFFIFLFFLFGCSNEKKDSPENKLILKIDKSLMDISPHAAVIFTSIQMQKDLNCLVAQEFSKHLNKSSSDSPQGEKVEMVVRETTEKFINRCKFYNELVMTTNPVFEKIKKNSSALKMLYSFSIFLPNDENEFTSKEEEIGLFSSLESCEMFENRARELNLPTRKCRLWVHGT
;
A
#
# COMPACT_ATOMS: atom_id res chain seq x y z
N MET A 1 -59.50 5.20 37.81
CA MET A 1 -58.95 4.65 36.55
C MET A 1 -58.59 5.82 35.62
N LYS A 2 -57.37 6.36 35.74
CA LYS A 2 -56.78 7.33 34.80
C LYS A 2 -55.30 6.99 34.70
N MET A 3 -54.96 6.29 33.64
CA MET A 3 -53.61 5.89 33.29
C MET A 3 -53.39 6.35 31.85
N LYS A 4 -52.14 6.70 31.55
CA LYS A 4 -51.57 6.98 30.22
C LYS A 4 -51.75 8.43 29.74
N ASN A 5 -50.63 9.14 29.65
CA ASN A 5 -50.22 9.96 28.48
C ASN A 5 -49.08 10.97 28.75
N LEU A 6 -48.36 10.87 29.88
CA LEU A 6 -47.20 11.78 30.11
C LEU A 6 -45.82 11.21 29.73
N CYS A 7 -45.67 9.89 29.53
CA CYS A 7 -44.36 9.31 29.16
C CYS A 7 -44.08 9.28 27.65
N LEU A 8 -45.11 9.27 26.79
CA LEU A 8 -44.90 9.10 25.35
C LEU A 8 -44.31 10.35 24.67
N HIS A 9 -44.56 11.53 25.23
CA HIS A 9 -44.18 12.79 24.60
C HIS A 9 -42.69 13.13 24.77
N ARG A 10 -42.03 12.62 25.83
CA ARG A 10 -40.57 12.82 26.05
C ARG A 10 -39.71 11.89 25.19
N VAL A 11 -40.19 10.69 24.87
CA VAL A 11 -39.50 9.74 23.98
C VAL A 11 -39.53 10.24 22.54
N PHE A 12 -40.65 10.84 22.10
CA PHE A 12 -40.81 11.32 20.72
C PHE A 12 -39.89 12.50 20.37
N VAL A 13 -39.63 13.41 21.32
CA VAL A 13 -38.73 14.55 21.11
C VAL A 13 -37.27 14.12 21.04
N PHE A 14 -36.89 13.06 21.77
CA PHE A 14 -35.53 12.52 21.75
C PHE A 14 -35.18 11.86 20.40
N PHE A 15 -36.15 11.18 19.77
CA PHE A 15 -35.95 10.58 18.44
C PHE A 15 -35.87 11.60 17.30
N ILE A 16 -36.57 12.74 17.42
CA ILE A 16 -36.51 13.81 16.40
C ILE A 16 -35.14 14.51 16.43
N PHE A 17 -34.57 14.74 17.61
CA PHE A 17 -33.21 15.32 17.74
C PHE A 17 -32.11 14.39 17.21
N LEU A 18 -32.28 13.07 17.34
CA LEU A 18 -31.37 12.09 16.74
C LEU A 18 -31.43 12.09 15.21
N PHE A 19 -32.58 12.37 14.60
CA PHE A 19 -32.71 12.47 13.14
C PHE A 19 -32.04 13.73 12.55
N PHE A 20 -31.95 14.82 13.31
CA PHE A 20 -31.25 16.04 12.86
C PHE A 20 -29.71 15.92 12.91
N LEU A 21 -29.15 14.92 13.61
CA LEU A 21 -27.71 14.63 13.59
C LEU A 21 -27.28 13.70 12.44
N PHE A 22 -28.23 13.11 11.71
CA PHE A 22 -27.95 12.32 10.49
C PHE A 22 -28.23 13.09 9.19
N GLY A 23 -28.47 14.40 9.28
CA GLY A 23 -28.54 15.30 8.13
C GLY A 23 -27.16 15.68 7.59
N CYS A 24 -26.33 14.71 7.21
CA CYS A 24 -25.20 14.99 6.33
C CYS A 24 -25.77 15.37 4.96
N SER A 25 -25.84 16.68 4.72
CA SER A 25 -26.04 17.24 3.39
C SER A 25 -25.02 16.62 2.44
N ASN A 26 -25.53 15.85 1.47
CA ASN A 26 -24.73 15.25 0.41
C ASN A 26 -24.29 16.36 -0.56
N GLU A 27 -23.29 17.15 -0.18
CA GLU A 27 -22.43 17.76 -1.19
C GLU A 27 -21.51 16.65 -1.74
N LYS A 28 -21.96 16.04 -2.85
CA LYS A 28 -21.05 15.34 -3.75
C LYS A 28 -20.07 16.38 -4.31
N LYS A 29 -18.98 16.63 -3.57
CA LYS A 29 -17.74 17.05 -4.20
C LYS A 29 -17.22 15.82 -4.91
N ASP A 30 -17.30 15.83 -6.24
CA ASP A 30 -16.59 14.89 -7.09
C ASP A 30 -15.11 14.94 -6.68
N SER A 31 -14.73 13.97 -5.84
CA SER A 31 -13.34 13.69 -5.56
C SER A 31 -12.74 13.17 -6.86
N PRO A 32 -11.56 13.63 -7.30
CA PRO A 32 -10.88 12.96 -8.39
C PRO A 32 -10.68 11.51 -7.98
N GLU A 33 -11.42 10.59 -8.60
CA GLU A 33 -11.16 9.16 -8.49
C GLU A 33 -9.73 8.94 -8.99
N ASN A 34 -8.76 8.93 -8.07
CA ASN A 34 -7.44 8.36 -8.32
C ASN A 34 -7.62 6.85 -8.41
N LYS A 35 -8.20 6.41 -9.53
CA LYS A 35 -8.38 5.01 -9.83
C LYS A 35 -7.00 4.43 -10.04
N LEU A 36 -6.54 3.63 -9.09
CA LEU A 36 -5.35 2.80 -9.25
C LEU A 36 -5.64 1.80 -10.38
N ILE A 37 -5.23 2.15 -11.60
CA ILE A 37 -5.43 1.26 -12.77
C ILE A 37 -4.27 0.29 -12.80
N LEU A 38 -4.54 -0.99 -12.49
CA LEU A 38 -3.59 -2.08 -12.66
C LEU A 38 -3.29 -2.23 -14.16
N LYS A 39 -2.10 -1.79 -14.58
CA LYS A 39 -1.62 -1.98 -15.96
C LYS A 39 -0.61 -3.13 -15.97
N ILE A 40 -1.04 -4.26 -16.52
CA ILE A 40 -0.13 -5.38 -16.82
C ILE A 40 0.61 -5.06 -18.11
N ASP A 41 1.94 -5.16 -18.07
CA ASP A 41 2.76 -4.96 -19.25
C ASP A 41 2.62 -6.16 -20.19
N LYS A 42 1.87 -5.97 -21.28
CA LYS A 42 1.59 -7.04 -22.26
C LYS A 42 2.86 -7.62 -22.87
N SER A 43 3.87 -6.78 -23.14
CA SER A 43 5.12 -7.24 -23.74
C SER A 43 5.91 -8.15 -22.79
N LEU A 44 5.94 -7.83 -21.50
CA LEU A 44 6.49 -8.74 -20.48
C LEU A 44 5.63 -9.98 -20.32
N MET A 45 4.30 -9.85 -20.34
CA MET A 45 3.38 -10.97 -20.16
C MET A 45 3.57 -12.02 -21.27
N ASP A 46 3.76 -11.60 -22.51
CA ASP A 46 3.98 -12.47 -23.66
C ASP A 46 5.34 -13.22 -23.59
N ILE A 47 6.34 -12.65 -22.90
CA ILE A 47 7.69 -13.23 -22.78
C ILE A 47 7.85 -14.06 -21.50
N SER A 48 7.36 -13.54 -20.39
CA SER A 48 7.51 -14.10 -19.04
C SER A 48 6.37 -13.58 -18.14
N PRO A 49 5.27 -14.35 -18.01
CA PRO A 49 4.17 -13.99 -17.12
C PRO A 49 4.64 -13.73 -15.68
N HIS A 50 5.61 -14.51 -15.20
CA HIS A 50 6.16 -14.32 -13.86
C HIS A 50 6.87 -12.97 -13.71
N ALA A 51 7.72 -12.59 -14.67
CA ALA A 51 8.37 -11.28 -14.65
C ALA A 51 7.36 -10.12 -14.80
N ALA A 52 6.30 -10.31 -15.58
CA ALA A 52 5.22 -9.33 -15.71
C ALA A 52 4.50 -9.11 -14.37
N VAL A 53 4.19 -10.19 -13.63
CA VAL A 53 3.57 -10.11 -12.30
C VAL A 53 4.49 -9.36 -11.32
N ILE A 54 5.78 -9.71 -11.27
CA ILE A 54 6.75 -9.03 -10.40
C ILE A 54 6.82 -7.54 -10.76
N PHE A 55 6.95 -7.20 -12.05
CA PHE A 55 7.01 -5.82 -12.50
C PHE A 55 5.77 -5.02 -12.09
N THR A 56 4.59 -5.56 -12.37
CA THR A 56 3.31 -4.91 -12.03
C THR A 56 3.14 -4.77 -10.52
N SER A 57 3.52 -5.77 -9.74
CA SER A 57 3.50 -5.71 -8.26
C SER A 57 4.34 -4.54 -7.74
N ILE A 58 5.60 -4.43 -8.17
CA ILE A 58 6.50 -3.36 -7.70
C ILE A 58 5.92 -1.98 -8.06
N GLN A 59 5.39 -1.81 -9.27
CA GLN A 59 4.76 -0.54 -9.68
C GLN A 59 3.54 -0.21 -8.83
N MET A 60 2.69 -1.21 -8.56
CA MET A 60 1.51 -1.04 -7.71
C MET A 60 1.90 -0.65 -6.28
N GLN A 61 2.90 -1.30 -5.70
CA GLN A 61 3.40 -0.98 -4.37
C GLN A 61 4.01 0.43 -4.31
N LYS A 62 4.76 0.84 -5.34
CA LYS A 62 5.26 2.20 -5.49
C LYS A 62 4.10 3.21 -5.48
N ASP A 63 3.13 3.02 -6.36
CA ASP A 63 2.01 3.94 -6.51
C ASP A 63 1.18 4.04 -5.21
N LEU A 64 0.87 2.90 -4.59
CA LEU A 64 0.10 2.85 -3.36
C LEU A 64 0.84 3.54 -2.20
N ASN A 65 2.09 3.16 -1.94
CA ASN A 65 2.83 3.74 -0.81
C ASN A 65 3.07 5.23 -1.01
N CYS A 66 3.32 5.69 -2.25
CA CYS A 66 3.51 7.11 -2.54
C CYS A 66 2.20 7.91 -2.47
N LEU A 67 1.08 7.38 -2.95
CA LEU A 67 -0.22 8.02 -2.84
C LEU A 67 -0.61 8.22 -1.37
N VAL A 68 -0.44 7.16 -0.56
CA VAL A 68 -0.75 7.19 0.86
C VAL A 68 0.18 8.19 1.58
N ALA A 69 1.48 8.14 1.33
CA ALA A 69 2.44 9.10 1.89
C ALA A 69 2.05 10.55 1.60
N GLN A 70 1.67 10.83 0.35
CA GLN A 70 1.26 12.16 -0.08
C GLN A 70 -0.02 12.60 0.64
N GLU A 71 -1.02 11.73 0.75
CA GLU A 71 -2.29 12.07 1.36
C GLU A 71 -2.14 12.34 2.86
N PHE A 72 -1.47 11.46 3.59
CA PHE A 72 -1.21 11.65 5.01
C PHE A 72 -0.38 12.90 5.32
N SER A 73 0.61 13.22 4.47
CA SER A 73 1.43 14.43 4.64
C SER A 73 0.60 15.72 4.53
N LYS A 74 -0.47 15.74 3.71
CA LYS A 74 -1.36 16.92 3.63
C LYS A 74 -2.16 17.14 4.91
N HIS A 75 -2.53 16.05 5.60
CA HIS A 75 -3.31 16.11 6.85
C HIS A 75 -2.44 16.58 8.02
N LEU A 76 -1.18 16.15 8.09
CA LEU A 76 -0.23 16.62 9.12
C LEU A 76 0.01 18.13 9.06
N ASN A 77 0.18 18.69 7.86
CA ASN A 77 0.43 20.14 7.70
C ASN A 77 -0.77 21.03 8.07
N LYS A 78 -1.94 20.45 8.35
CA LYS A 78 -3.18 21.17 8.71
C LYS A 78 -3.61 20.98 10.17
N SER A 79 -2.98 20.05 10.89
CA SER A 79 -3.36 19.67 12.25
C SER A 79 -2.50 20.42 13.26
N SER A 80 -3.11 21.29 14.07
CA SER A 80 -2.54 21.76 15.34
C SER A 80 -3.42 21.22 16.47
N SER A 81 -2.90 20.29 17.26
CA SER A 81 -3.65 19.71 18.38
C SER A 81 -3.34 20.45 19.69
N ASP A 82 -4.32 21.18 20.22
CA ASP A 82 -4.23 21.85 21.53
C ASP A 82 -4.66 20.96 22.71
N SER A 83 -4.83 19.64 22.51
CA SER A 83 -5.27 18.71 23.56
C SER A 83 -4.35 17.50 23.72
N PRO A 84 -4.22 16.92 24.94
CA PRO A 84 -3.40 15.73 25.18
C PRO A 84 -3.84 14.50 24.38
N GLN A 85 -5.12 14.41 24.02
CA GLN A 85 -5.66 13.33 23.21
C GLN A 85 -5.30 13.52 21.72
N GLY A 86 -5.31 14.77 21.25
CA GLY A 86 -4.90 15.09 19.89
C GLY A 86 -3.39 14.92 19.68
N GLU A 87 -2.55 15.14 20.70
CA GLU A 87 -1.11 14.92 20.65
C GLU A 87 -0.78 13.44 20.40
N LYS A 88 -1.52 12.52 21.05
CA LYS A 88 -1.38 11.06 20.83
C LYS A 88 -1.78 10.66 19.41
N VAL A 89 -2.88 11.21 18.89
CA VAL A 89 -3.33 10.94 17.52
C VAL A 89 -2.33 11.47 16.52
N GLU A 90 -1.81 12.68 16.73
CA GLU A 90 -0.79 13.30 15.90
C GLU A 90 0.49 12.46 15.85
N MET A 91 0.95 11.93 16.98
CA MET A 91 2.11 11.03 17.05
C MET A 91 1.90 9.78 16.19
N VAL A 92 0.76 9.09 16.34
CA VAL A 92 0.45 7.87 15.55
C VAL A 92 0.35 8.19 14.06
N VAL A 93 -0.29 9.31 13.70
CA VAL A 93 -0.40 9.76 12.30
C VAL A 93 0.98 10.09 11.74
N ARG A 94 1.86 10.75 12.52
CA ARG A 94 3.22 11.07 12.09
C ARG A 94 4.05 9.82 11.85
N GLU A 95 4.09 8.89 12.81
CA GLU A 95 4.81 7.63 12.66
C GLU A 95 4.30 6.82 11.45
N THR A 96 2.98 6.80 11.24
CA THR A 96 2.37 6.12 10.09
C THR A 96 2.78 6.79 8.78
N THR A 97 2.77 8.13 8.75
CA THR A 97 3.17 8.90 7.56
C THR A 97 4.63 8.65 7.21
N GLU A 98 5.54 8.66 8.20
CA GLU A 98 6.95 8.38 7.99
C GLU A 98 7.19 6.98 7.42
N LYS A 99 6.44 5.97 7.88
CA LYS A 99 6.49 4.61 7.31
C LYS A 99 6.14 4.61 5.83
N PHE A 100 5.07 5.29 5.42
CA PHE A 100 4.68 5.36 4.02
C PHE A 100 5.66 6.19 3.17
N ILE A 101 6.23 7.27 3.71
CA ILE A 101 7.27 8.06 3.03
C ILE A 101 8.49 7.18 2.75
N ASN A 102 8.96 6.43 3.75
CA ASN A 102 10.15 5.58 3.60
C ASN A 102 9.89 4.42 2.64
N ARG A 103 8.71 3.79 2.69
CA ARG A 103 8.31 2.75 1.72
C ARG A 103 8.17 3.31 0.31
N CYS A 104 7.60 4.49 0.13
CA CYS A 104 7.52 5.17 -1.18
C CYS A 104 8.92 5.38 -1.77
N LYS A 105 9.88 5.89 -0.98
CA LYS A 105 11.28 6.04 -1.41
C LYS A 105 11.89 4.71 -1.82
N PHE A 106 11.75 3.68 -0.98
CA PHE A 106 12.23 2.34 -1.27
C PHE A 106 11.70 1.78 -2.59
N TYR A 107 10.39 1.85 -2.83
CA TYR A 107 9.79 1.32 -4.06
C TYR A 107 10.15 2.16 -5.30
N ASN A 108 10.32 3.48 -5.16
CA ASN A 108 10.84 4.31 -6.25
C ASN A 108 12.25 3.86 -6.67
N GLU A 109 13.15 3.69 -5.70
CA GLU A 109 14.51 3.23 -5.95
C GLU A 109 14.52 1.81 -6.54
N LEU A 110 13.68 0.92 -6.01
CA LEU A 110 13.55 -0.45 -6.50
C LEU A 110 13.09 -0.48 -7.97
N VAL A 111 12.08 0.33 -8.34
CA VAL A 111 11.68 0.46 -9.75
C VAL A 111 12.83 0.99 -10.58
N MET A 112 13.52 2.05 -10.15
CA MET A 112 14.64 2.62 -10.91
C MET A 112 15.75 1.61 -11.15
N THR A 113 16.11 0.80 -10.15
CA THR A 113 17.16 -0.21 -10.27
C THR A 113 16.75 -1.41 -11.12
N THR A 114 15.50 -1.86 -11.01
CA THR A 114 15.04 -3.09 -11.69
C THR A 114 14.48 -2.83 -13.09
N ASN A 115 14.02 -1.62 -13.40
CA ASN A 115 13.44 -1.29 -14.71
C ASN A 115 14.38 -1.61 -15.89
N PRO A 116 15.70 -1.34 -15.83
CA PRO A 116 16.62 -1.76 -16.89
C PRO A 116 16.68 -3.28 -17.12
N VAL A 117 16.43 -4.09 -16.09
CA VAL A 117 16.36 -5.56 -16.21
C VAL A 117 15.09 -5.95 -16.97
N PHE A 118 13.93 -5.39 -16.60
CA PHE A 118 12.68 -5.63 -17.31
C PHE A 118 12.73 -5.17 -18.77
N GLU A 119 13.31 -4.01 -19.05
CA GLU A 119 13.49 -3.52 -20.42
C GLU A 119 14.42 -4.43 -21.25
N LYS A 120 15.41 -5.07 -20.64
CA LYS A 120 16.23 -6.09 -21.31
C LYS A 120 15.43 -7.36 -21.61
N ILE A 121 14.61 -7.81 -20.66
CA ILE A 121 13.73 -8.98 -20.85
C ILE A 121 12.79 -8.75 -22.03
N LYS A 122 12.16 -7.57 -22.13
CA LYS A 122 11.27 -7.20 -23.25
C LYS A 122 11.94 -7.29 -24.62
N LYS A 123 13.23 -6.97 -24.69
CA LYS A 123 14.00 -6.96 -25.95
C LYS A 123 14.59 -8.31 -26.30
N ASN A 124 14.93 -9.12 -25.30
CA ASN A 124 15.66 -10.36 -25.48
C ASN A 124 15.31 -11.36 -24.37
N SER A 125 14.60 -12.43 -24.70
CA SER A 125 14.23 -13.49 -23.76
C SER A 125 15.45 -14.19 -23.12
N SER A 126 16.61 -14.18 -23.78
CA SER A 126 17.84 -14.72 -23.18
C SER A 126 18.39 -13.87 -22.03
N ALA A 127 17.87 -12.65 -21.82
CA ALA A 127 18.19 -11.80 -20.67
C ALA A 127 17.60 -12.34 -19.34
N LEU A 128 16.79 -13.40 -19.39
CA LEU A 128 16.31 -14.14 -18.21
C LEU A 128 17.40 -15.00 -17.56
N LYS A 129 18.60 -15.11 -18.16
CA LYS A 129 19.70 -15.91 -17.63
C LYS A 129 20.37 -15.20 -16.46
N MET A 130 20.43 -15.87 -15.31
CA MET A 130 21.11 -15.44 -14.08
C MET A 130 20.61 -14.12 -13.52
N LEU A 131 19.30 -14.04 -13.28
CA LEU A 131 18.71 -12.98 -12.48
C LEU A 131 18.62 -13.41 -11.01
N TYR A 132 18.46 -12.44 -10.13
CA TYR A 132 18.27 -12.66 -8.70
C TYR A 132 16.98 -11.99 -8.26
N SER A 133 16.30 -12.60 -7.30
CA SER A 133 15.09 -12.05 -6.68
C SER A 133 15.17 -12.28 -5.16
N PHE A 134 14.43 -11.47 -4.40
CA PHE A 134 14.09 -11.76 -3.01
C PHE A 134 12.58 -11.66 -2.84
N SER A 135 12.07 -12.15 -1.73
CA SER A 135 10.64 -12.06 -1.42
C SER A 135 10.41 -11.30 -0.14
N ILE A 136 9.25 -10.64 -0.04
CA ILE A 136 8.71 -10.12 1.22
C ILE A 136 7.56 -11.01 1.70
N PHE A 137 7.32 -11.02 3.00
CA PHE A 137 6.15 -11.65 3.60
C PHE A 137 5.12 -10.59 3.97
N LEU A 138 3.94 -10.69 3.38
CA LEU A 138 2.79 -9.84 3.67
C LEU A 138 1.75 -10.62 4.49
N PRO A 139 0.93 -9.95 5.32
CA PRO A 139 -0.23 -10.59 5.93
C PRO A 139 -1.12 -11.23 4.87
N ASN A 140 -1.61 -12.44 5.13
CA ASN A 140 -2.58 -13.07 4.24
C ASN A 140 -4.00 -12.60 4.60
N ASP A 141 -4.70 -11.99 3.66
CA ASP A 141 -6.06 -11.48 3.84
C ASP A 141 -7.08 -12.59 4.18
N GLU A 142 -6.80 -13.83 3.79
CA GLU A 142 -7.67 -14.99 4.06
C GLU A 142 -7.44 -15.60 5.45
N ASN A 143 -6.24 -15.41 6.02
CA ASN A 143 -5.88 -15.98 7.31
C ASN A 143 -4.75 -15.15 7.95
N GLU A 144 -5.13 -14.38 8.97
CA GLU A 144 -4.24 -13.49 9.73
C GLU A 144 -3.03 -14.18 10.38
N PHE A 145 -3.09 -15.50 10.57
CA PHE A 145 -1.98 -16.30 11.12
C PHE A 145 -0.99 -16.78 10.06
N THR A 146 -1.27 -16.50 8.79
CA THR A 146 -0.40 -16.91 7.67
C THR A 146 0.12 -15.68 6.93
N SER A 147 1.30 -15.83 6.33
CA SER A 147 1.88 -14.79 5.49
C SER A 147 1.91 -15.25 4.05
N LYS A 148 1.56 -14.34 3.15
CA LYS A 148 1.75 -14.52 1.72
C LYS A 148 3.16 -14.07 1.35
N GLU A 149 3.91 -14.96 0.71
CA GLU A 149 5.19 -14.60 0.12
C GLU A 149 4.96 -13.92 -1.24
N GLU A 150 5.55 -12.74 -1.41
CA GLU A 150 5.53 -12.00 -2.66
C GLU A 150 6.96 -11.76 -3.12
N GLU A 151 7.27 -12.15 -4.36
CA GLU A 151 8.59 -11.92 -4.95
C GLU A 151 8.72 -10.47 -5.41
N ILE A 152 9.80 -9.81 -5.00
CA ILE A 152 10.02 -8.38 -5.15
C ILE A 152 11.34 -8.15 -5.89
N GLY A 153 11.22 -7.68 -7.13
CA GLY A 153 12.37 -7.24 -7.94
C GLY A 153 13.08 -8.37 -8.70
N LEU A 154 13.61 -8.01 -9.86
CA LEU A 154 14.57 -8.82 -10.61
C LEU A 154 15.87 -8.02 -10.78
N PHE A 155 16.97 -8.60 -10.32
CA PHE A 155 18.29 -7.98 -10.29
C PHE A 155 19.27 -8.74 -11.16
N SER A 156 20.18 -8.01 -11.81
CA SER A 156 21.26 -8.63 -12.61
C SER A 156 22.45 -9.09 -11.77
N SER A 157 22.50 -8.76 -10.47
CA SER A 157 23.57 -9.18 -9.56
C SER A 157 23.02 -9.52 -8.18
N LEU A 158 23.69 -10.47 -7.51
CA LEU A 158 23.38 -10.85 -6.13
C LEU A 158 23.57 -9.66 -5.18
N GLU A 159 24.66 -8.90 -5.33
CA GLU A 159 24.96 -7.72 -4.51
C GLU A 159 23.82 -6.69 -4.54
N SER A 160 23.31 -6.37 -5.72
CA SER A 160 22.19 -5.42 -5.83
C SER A 160 20.92 -5.97 -5.20
N CYS A 161 20.67 -7.28 -5.34
CA CYS A 161 19.55 -7.93 -4.67
C CYS A 161 19.70 -7.81 -3.14
N GLU A 162 20.84 -8.21 -2.58
CA GLU A 162 21.09 -8.23 -1.12
C GLU A 162 21.03 -6.83 -0.52
N MET A 163 21.48 -5.80 -1.26
CA MET A 163 21.33 -4.41 -0.86
C MET A 163 19.84 -4.04 -0.66
N PHE A 164 18.96 -4.41 -1.59
CA PHE A 164 17.53 -4.13 -1.48
C PHE A 164 16.82 -5.02 -0.45
N GLU A 165 17.25 -6.27 -0.30
CA GLU A 165 16.80 -7.17 0.77
C GLU A 165 17.08 -6.55 2.15
N ASN A 166 18.30 -6.05 2.37
CA ASN A 166 18.69 -5.44 3.65
C ASN A 166 17.91 -4.14 3.91
N ARG A 167 17.74 -3.29 2.89
CA ARG A 167 16.89 -2.10 2.99
C ARG A 167 15.43 -2.43 3.32
N ALA A 168 14.88 -3.49 2.74
CA ALA A 168 13.53 -3.94 3.08
C ALA A 168 13.43 -4.33 4.57
N ARG A 169 14.45 -5.02 5.10
CA ARG A 169 14.52 -5.36 6.54
C ARG A 169 14.63 -4.14 7.45
N GLU A 170 15.40 -3.13 7.06
CA GLU A 170 15.49 -1.85 7.78
C GLU A 170 14.11 -1.14 7.88
N LEU A 171 13.23 -1.39 6.91
CA LEU A 171 11.84 -0.92 6.89
C LEU A 171 10.86 -1.87 7.58
N ASN A 172 11.35 -2.86 8.32
CA ASN A 172 10.56 -3.90 9.00
C ASN A 172 9.65 -4.68 8.03
N LEU A 173 10.11 -4.90 6.79
CA LEU A 173 9.48 -5.83 5.86
C LEU A 173 10.19 -7.19 6.03
N PRO A 174 9.50 -8.23 6.55
CA PRO A 174 10.11 -9.54 6.68
C PRO A 174 10.45 -10.09 5.29
N THR A 175 11.65 -10.62 5.11
CA THR A 175 12.13 -11.06 3.79
C THR A 175 12.60 -12.51 3.78
N ARG A 176 12.45 -13.17 2.63
CA ARG A 176 13.28 -14.32 2.25
C ARG A 176 14.56 -13.79 1.59
N LYS A 177 15.68 -14.46 1.86
CA LYS A 177 16.98 -14.10 1.27
C LYS A 177 16.97 -14.10 -0.26
N CYS A 178 17.82 -13.26 -0.83
CA CYS A 178 18.13 -13.26 -2.25
C CYS A 178 18.53 -14.65 -2.73
N ARG A 179 18.00 -15.01 -3.88
CA ARG A 179 18.23 -16.29 -4.54
C ARG A 179 18.34 -16.10 -6.04
N LEU A 180 18.96 -17.08 -6.70
CA LEU A 180 18.89 -17.17 -8.15
C LEU A 180 17.42 -17.29 -8.57
N TRP A 181 17.00 -16.41 -9.45
CA TRP A 181 15.67 -16.43 -10.03
C TRP A 181 15.62 -17.49 -11.12
N VAL A 182 14.77 -18.50 -10.90
CA VAL A 182 14.53 -19.56 -11.87
C VAL A 182 13.20 -19.27 -12.55
N HIS A 183 13.25 -18.98 -13.84
CA HIS A 183 12.05 -18.81 -14.64
C HIS A 183 11.33 -20.16 -14.76
N GLY A 184 10.18 -20.29 -14.09
CA GLY A 184 9.17 -21.34 -14.27
C GLY A 184 9.68 -22.72 -14.70
N THR A 185 9.80 -23.64 -13.74
CA THR A 185 9.25 -24.99 -13.95
C THR A 185 7.74 -24.93 -13.82
#